data_AF-A0A2N2KLT1-F1
#
_entry.id   AF-A0A2N2KLT1-F1
#
_cell.length_a   1.000
_cell.length_b   1.000
_cell.length_c   1.000
_cell.angle_alpha   90.00
_cell.angle_beta   90.00
_cell.angle_gamma   90.00
#
_symmetry.space_group_name_H-M   'P 1'
#
loop_
_entity.id
_entity.type
_entity.pdbx_description
1 polymer ?
#
loop_
_entity_poly.entity_id
_entity_poly.type
_entity_poly.pdbx_seq_one_letter_code
_entity_poly.pdbx_strand_id
1 'polypeptide(L)' 'MSILQINTAFLLGAGLGTRLRPLTENKPKPLLPIGGRPIIMNILSGKRSR' A
#
# COMPACT_ATOMS: atom_id res chain seq x y z
N MET A 1 -17.43 24.29 15.56
CA MET A 1 -16.83 22.99 15.90
C MET A 1 -15.83 22.63 14.80
N SER A 2 -14.52 22.60 15.07
CA SER A 2 -13.55 22.11 14.09
C SER A 2 -13.45 20.58 14.17
N ILE A 3 -13.53 19.94 13.01
CA ILE A 3 -13.29 18.50 12.86
C ILE A 3 -11.80 18.22 13.02
N LEU A 4 -11.45 17.18 13.78
CA LEU A 4 -10.06 16.73 13.89
C LEU A 4 -9.56 16.26 12.51
N GLN A 5 -8.51 16.90 12.00
CA GLN A 5 -7.84 16.48 10.77
C GLN A 5 -6.80 15.39 11.11
N ILE A 6 -6.89 14.25 10.43
CA ILE A 6 -5.87 13.20 10.49
C ILE A 6 -4.88 13.44 9.35
N ASN A 7 -3.63 13.74 9.72
CA ASN A 7 -2.55 14.03 8.77
C ASN A 7 -1.55 12.87 8.62
N THR A 8 -1.67 11.83 9.45
CA THR A 8 -0.71 10.73 9.50
C THR A 8 -1.43 9.41 9.23
N ALA A 9 -0.82 8.57 8.41
CA ALA A 9 -1.27 7.22 8.13
C ALA A 9 -0.09 6.24 8.19
N PHE A 10 -0.36 5.02 8.65
CA PHE A 10 0.62 3.93 8.65
C PHE A 10 0.34 2.99 7.48
N LEU A 11 1.40 2.64 6.73
CA LEU A 11 1.33 1.64 5.68
C LEU A 11 2.02 0.35 6.13
N LEU A 12 1.25 -0.73 6.26
CA LEU A 12 1.77 -2.02 6.72
C LEU A 12 2.33 -2.82 5.55
N GLY A 13 3.67 -2.92 5.48
CA GLY A 13 4.39 -3.60 4.40
C GLY A 13 5.47 -4.59 4.85
N ALA A 14 5.60 -4.87 6.15
CA ALA A 14 6.74 -5.57 6.74
C ALA A 14 6.66 -7.12 6.74
N GLY A 15 5.70 -7.72 6.06
CA GLY A 15 5.56 -9.18 5.98
C GLY A 15 6.39 -9.82 4.86
N LEU A 16 6.82 -11.07 5.05
CA LEU A 16 7.61 -11.85 4.06
C LEU A 16 6.87 -12.19 2.75
N GLY A 17 5.57 -11.89 2.64
CA GLY A 17 4.81 -12.09 1.40
C GLY A 17 4.56 -13.55 0.99
N THR A 18 4.79 -14.54 1.87
CA THR A 18 4.82 -15.98 1.54
C THR A 18 3.62 -16.50 0.73
N ARG A 19 2.42 -15.97 0.96
CA ARG A 19 1.18 -16.34 0.24
C ARG A 19 1.20 -16.00 -1.26
N LEU A 20 2.02 -15.06 -1.69
CA LEU A 20 2.11 -14.59 -3.08
C LEU A 20 3.39 -15.07 -3.78
N ARG A 21 4.15 -16.01 -3.20
CA ARG A 21 5.27 -16.62 -3.89
C ARG A 21 4.79 -17.34 -5.17
N PRO A 22 5.59 -17.34 -6.25
CA PRO A 22 6.97 -16.84 -6.33
C PRO A 22 7.11 -15.32 -6.53
N LEU A 23 6.00 -14.60 -6.71
CA LEU A 23 6.01 -13.17 -7.06
C LEU A 23 6.74 -12.31 -6.02
N THR A 24 6.76 -12.74 -4.77
CA THR A 24 7.38 -12.01 -3.65
C THR A 24 8.70 -12.58 -3.15
N GLU A 25 9.37 -13.47 -3.89
CA GLU A 25 10.69 -13.95 -3.44
C GLU A 25 11.74 -12.84 -3.46
N ASN A 26 11.78 -12.07 -4.54
CA ASN A 26 12.76 -11.00 -4.75
C ASN A 26 12.12 -9.61 -4.84
N LYS A 27 10.82 -9.50 -4.49
CA LYS A 27 10.06 -8.24 -4.60
C LYS A 27 9.05 -8.10 -3.46
N PRO A 28 9.04 -6.99 -2.72
CA PRO A 28 8.08 -6.82 -1.63
C PRO A 28 6.67 -6.65 -2.19
N LYS A 29 5.66 -7.20 -1.50
CA LYS A 29 4.24 -7.16 -1.92
C LYS A 29 3.76 -5.76 -2.36
N PRO A 30 4.06 -4.65 -1.65
CA PRO A 30 3.58 -3.33 -2.06
C PRO A 30 4.09 -2.86 -3.43
N LEU A 31 5.19 -3.43 -3.92
CA LEU A 31 5.79 -3.11 -5.22
C LEU A 31 5.38 -4.05 -6.36
N LEU A 32 4.52 -5.04 -6.09
CA LEU A 32 3.95 -5.85 -7.16
C LEU A 32 3.14 -4.96 -8.13
N PRO A 33 3.16 -5.24 -9.43
CA PRO A 33 2.36 -4.46 -10.38
C PRO A 33 0.90 -4.91 -10.39
N ILE A 34 -0.04 -3.97 -10.39
CA ILE A 34 -1.46 -4.14 -10.72
C ILE A 34 -1.83 -3.02 -11.68
N GLY A 35 -2.37 -3.36 -12.86
CA GLY A 35 -2.76 -2.36 -13.87
C GLY A 35 -1.59 -1.48 -14.35
N GLY A 36 -0.37 -2.05 -14.43
CA GLY A 36 0.83 -1.32 -14.86
C GLY A 36 1.47 -0.41 -13.80
N ARG A 37 0.98 -0.42 -12.55
CA ARG A 37 1.53 0.40 -11.45
C ARG A 37 1.76 -0.44 -10.18
N PRO A 38 2.71 -0.07 -9.31
CA PRO A 38 2.85 -0.70 -8.00
C PRO A 38 1.55 -0.64 -7.17
N ILE A 39 1.19 -1.71 -6.46
CA ILE A 39 -0.04 -1.75 -5.61
C ILE A 39 -0.08 -0.57 -4.63
N ILE A 40 1.07 -0.22 -4.05
CA ILE A 40 1.21 0.90 -3.10
C ILE A 40 0.69 2.24 -3.67
N MET A 41 0.72 2.41 -4.99
CA MET A 41 0.25 3.63 -5.67
C MET A 41 -1.24 3.87 -5.43
N ASN A 42 -2.04 2.80 -5.24
CA ASN A 42 -3.47 2.93 -4.96
C ASN A 42 -3.74 3.63 -3.62
N ILE A 43 -2.79 3.55 -2.67
CA ILE A 43 -2.88 4.16 -1.34
C ILE A 43 -2.26 5.57 -1.37
N LEU A 44 -1.10 5.72 -2.00
CA LEU A 44 -0.36 7.00 -2.05
C LEU A 44 -1.02 8.05 -2.94
N SER A 45 -1.84 7.66 -3.92
CA SER A 45 -2.52 8.61 -4.83
C SER A 45 -3.61 9.45 -4.15
N GLY A 46 -3.75 9.40 -2.82
CA GLY A 46 -4.46 10.43 -2.07
C GLY A 46 -5.98 10.39 -2.20
N LYS A 47 -6.59 9.21 -2.29
CA LYS A 47 -8.05 9.10 -2.13
C LYS A 47 -8.38 9.11 -0.64
N ARG A 48 -8.74 10.29 -0.11
CA ARG A 48 -9.42 10.36 1.18
C ARG A 48 -10.79 9.71 1.03
N SER A 49 -11.03 8.62 1.77
CA SER A 49 -12.40 8.17 2.02
C SER A 49 -13.09 9.32 2.75
N ARG A 50 -14.17 9.83 2.18
CA ARG A 50 -15.01 10.85 2.83
C ARG A 50 -15.59 10.28 4.12
#